data_AF-W9WEN3-F1
#
_entry.id   AF-W9WEN3-F1
#
_cell.length_a   1.000
_cell.length_b   1.000
_cell.length_c   1.000
_cell.angle_alpha   90.00
_cell.angle_beta   90.00
_cell.angle_gamma   90.00
#
_symmetry.space_group_name_H-M   'P 1'
#
loop_
_entity.id
_entity.type
_entity.pdbx_description
1 polymer ?
#
loop_
_entity_poly.entity_id
_entity_poly.type
_entity_poly.pdbx_seq_one_letter_code
_entity_poly.pdbx_strand_id
1 'polypeptide(L)'
;MHYAEGSLMPLMLLSLIVGSIRNAAVPFFIKPITNSVASKAESSYLRRNMKNHYDFLEGQLATSPEAGDYLCGKHVTAADIMLSFPLEAGETRSGFTQSQYPRIWAYIERLHEQDAYKRAVAKIVEIEGEFKTTL
;
A
#
# COMPACT_ATOMS: atom_id res chain seq x y z
N MET A 1 -3.28 9.51 -13.66
CA MET A 1 -4.38 9.24 -12.72
C MET A 1 -4.69 7.75 -12.59
N HIS A 2 -4.77 6.98 -13.68
CA HIS A 2 -5.13 5.53 -13.63
C HIS A 2 -4.07 4.56 -13.09
N TYR A 3 -2.88 5.02 -12.71
CA TYR A 3 -1.81 4.13 -12.25
C TYR A 3 -2.22 3.38 -10.96
N ALA A 4 -2.78 4.08 -9.98
CA ALA A 4 -3.14 3.47 -8.69
C ALA A 4 -4.20 2.36 -8.87
N GLU A 5 -5.28 2.67 -9.58
CA GLU A 5 -6.41 1.78 -9.83
C GLU A 5 -6.09 0.65 -10.81
N GLY A 6 -5.26 0.93 -11.82
CA GLY A 6 -4.96 -0.03 -12.90
C GLY A 6 -3.78 -0.94 -12.61
N SER A 7 -2.99 -0.67 -11.56
CA SER A 7 -1.79 -1.45 -11.27
C SER A 7 -1.63 -1.86 -9.80
N LEU A 8 -1.47 -0.90 -8.89
CA LEU A 8 -1.13 -1.21 -7.50
C LEU A 8 -2.33 -1.75 -6.70
N MET A 9 -3.51 -1.14 -6.80
CA MET A 9 -4.72 -1.61 -6.11
C MET A 9 -5.16 -3.03 -6.51
N PRO A 10 -5.12 -3.44 -7.79
CA PRO A 10 -5.37 -4.83 -8.18
C PRO A 10 -4.44 -5.84 -7.48
N LEU A 11 -3.18 -5.47 -7.27
CA LEU A 11 -2.24 -6.33 -6.53
C LEU A 11 -2.61 -6.43 -5.04
N MET A 12 -3.15 -5.36 -4.44
CA MET A 12 -3.69 -5.39 -3.06
C MET A 12 -4.91 -6.30 -2.94
N LEU A 13 -5.80 -6.28 -3.94
CA LEU A 13 -6.93 -7.21 -3.99
C LEU A 13 -6.45 -8.65 -4.10
N LEU A 14 -5.50 -8.92 -4.98
CA LEU A 14 -4.95 -10.27 -5.14
C LEU A 14 -4.23 -10.74 -3.87
N SER A 15 -3.53 -9.85 -3.14
CA SER A 15 -2.94 -10.23 -1.85
C SER A 15 -3.98 -10.61 -0.81
N LEU A 16 -5.17 -9.97 -0.81
CA LEU A 16 -6.29 -10.38 0.04
C LEU A 16 -6.81 -11.76 -0.33
N ILE A 17 -6.97 -12.06 -1.63
CA ILE A 17 -7.41 -13.38 -2.10
C ILE A 17 -6.39 -14.46 -1.70
N VAL A 18 -5.09 -14.20 -1.89
CA VAL A 18 -4.02 -15.12 -1.49
C VAL A 18 -4.00 -15.33 0.04
N GLY A 19 -4.22 -14.27 0.82
CA GLY A 19 -4.39 -14.34 2.26
C GLY A 19 -5.60 -15.20 2.66
N SER A 20 -6.73 -15.06 1.97
CA SER A 20 -7.92 -15.88 2.19
C SER A 20 -7.67 -17.36 1.88
N ILE A 21 -6.90 -17.69 0.84
CA ILE A 21 -6.51 -19.08 0.53
C ILE A 21 -5.64 -19.65 1.65
N ARG A 22 -4.67 -18.87 2.13
CA ARG A 22 -3.79 -19.28 3.24
C ARG A 22 -4.57 -19.56 4.53
N ASN A 23 -5.55 -18.71 4.82
CA ASN A 23 -6.36 -18.78 6.03
C ASN A 23 -7.66 -19.61 5.87
N ALA A 24 -7.82 -20.30 4.73
CA ALA A 24 -9.00 -21.10 4.47
C ALA A 24 -9.24 -22.12 5.60
N ALA A 25 -10.50 -22.25 6.02
CA ALA A 25 -10.93 -23.18 7.04
C ALA A 25 -10.96 -24.63 6.50
N VAL A 26 -9.78 -25.19 6.28
CA VAL A 26 -9.58 -26.57 5.79
C VAL A 26 -9.03 -27.46 6.89
N PRO A 27 -9.28 -28.79 6.84
CA PRO A 27 -8.66 -29.73 7.76
C PRO A 27 -7.13 -29.60 7.79
N PHE A 28 -6.52 -29.88 8.94
CA PHE A 28 -5.08 -29.62 9.15
C PHE A 28 -4.17 -30.33 8.14
N PHE A 29 -4.59 -31.46 7.58
CA PHE A 29 -3.84 -32.23 6.58
C PHE A 29 -3.88 -31.61 5.16
N ILE A 30 -4.88 -30.78 4.86
CA ILE A 30 -4.96 -30.02 3.59
C ILE A 30 -4.25 -28.67 3.70
N LYS A 31 -4.14 -28.13 4.92
CA LYS A 31 -3.49 -26.83 5.19
C LYS A 31 -2.09 -26.65 4.58
N PRO A 32 -1.21 -27.67 4.52
CA PRO A 32 0.08 -27.55 3.82
C PRO A 32 -0.07 -27.23 2.33
N ILE A 33 -1.10 -27.76 1.67
CA ILE A 33 -1.36 -27.53 0.25
C ILE A 33 -1.84 -26.09 0.02
N THR A 34 -2.83 -25.62 0.78
CA THR A 34 -3.32 -24.24 0.65
C THR A 34 -2.22 -23.23 0.98
N ASN A 35 -1.41 -23.49 2.02
CA ASN A 35 -0.24 -22.68 2.35
C ASN A 35 0.79 -22.68 1.22
N SER A 36 1.08 -23.82 0.61
CA SER A 36 2.05 -23.94 -0.48
C SER A 36 1.59 -23.15 -1.72
N VAL A 37 0.33 -23.31 -2.12
CA VAL A 37 -0.27 -22.55 -3.25
C VAL A 37 -0.22 -21.05 -2.97
N ALA A 38 -0.65 -20.62 -1.79
CA ALA A 38 -0.61 -19.21 -1.40
C ALA A 38 0.83 -18.67 -1.38
N SER A 39 1.79 -19.40 -0.81
CA SER A 39 3.20 -18.99 -0.77
C SER A 39 3.83 -18.90 -2.16
N LYS A 40 3.44 -19.78 -3.08
CA LYS A 40 3.91 -19.73 -4.46
C LYS A 40 3.34 -18.51 -5.19
N ALA A 41 2.03 -18.26 -5.11
CA ALA A 41 1.41 -17.06 -5.69
C ALA A 41 2.02 -15.76 -5.13
N GLU A 42 2.28 -15.73 -3.82
CA GLU A 42 2.92 -14.61 -3.16
C GLU A 42 4.35 -14.37 -3.68
N SER A 43 5.20 -15.40 -3.70
CA SER A 43 6.61 -15.27 -4.07
C SER A 43 6.86 -15.14 -5.57
N SER A 44 6.07 -15.82 -6.41
CA SER A 44 6.27 -15.82 -7.86
C SER A 44 5.64 -14.63 -8.57
N TYR A 45 4.58 -14.06 -8.00
CA TYR A 45 3.80 -13.01 -8.64
C TYR A 45 3.70 -11.75 -7.77
N LEU A 46 3.07 -11.83 -6.58
CA LEU A 46 2.76 -10.63 -5.79
C LEU A 46 4.03 -9.86 -5.38
N ARG A 47 4.96 -10.50 -4.66
CA ARG A 47 6.18 -9.83 -4.16
C ARG A 47 7.01 -9.21 -5.27
N ARG A 48 7.13 -9.88 -6.41
CA ARG A 48 7.89 -9.38 -7.56
C ARG A 48 7.24 -8.14 -8.17
N ASN A 49 5.93 -8.18 -8.41
CA ASN A 49 5.22 -7.04 -8.97
C ASN A 49 5.18 -5.87 -7.97
N MET A 50 4.89 -6.14 -6.69
CA MET A 50 4.92 -5.12 -5.64
C MET A 50 6.29 -4.44 -5.55
N LYS A 51 7.39 -5.22 -5.58
CA LYS A 51 8.74 -4.66 -5.61
C LYS A 51 8.94 -3.73 -6.80
N ASN A 52 8.53 -4.13 -8.01
CA ASN A 52 8.66 -3.28 -9.20
C ASN A 52 7.88 -1.95 -9.04
N HIS A 53 6.69 -2.00 -8.45
CA HIS A 53 5.90 -0.79 -8.19
C HIS A 53 6.54 0.11 -7.13
N TYR A 54 7.08 -0.46 -6.04
CA TYR A 54 7.78 0.30 -5.02
C TYR A 54 9.09 0.89 -5.53
N ASP A 55 9.90 0.13 -6.28
CA ASP A 55 11.10 0.65 -6.93
C ASP A 55 10.75 1.84 -7.86
N PHE A 56 9.68 1.69 -8.63
CA PHE A 56 9.20 2.76 -9.51
C PHE A 56 8.77 4.00 -8.74
N LEU A 57 7.94 3.86 -7.72
CA LEU A 57 7.42 4.98 -6.92
C LEU A 57 8.54 5.68 -6.13
N GLU A 58 9.47 4.93 -5.55
CA GLU A 58 10.66 5.47 -4.89
C GLU A 58 11.48 6.31 -5.87
N GLY A 59 11.64 5.83 -7.10
CA GLY A 59 12.27 6.56 -8.20
C GLY A 59 11.51 7.82 -8.60
N GLN A 60 10.18 7.74 -8.75
CA GLN A 60 9.34 8.91 -9.10
C GLN A 60 9.42 10.00 -8.02
N LEU A 61 9.41 9.62 -6.75
CA LEU A 61 9.58 10.55 -5.63
C LEU A 61 10.99 11.15 -5.61
N ALA A 62 12.01 10.39 -6.00
CA ALA A 62 13.38 10.92 -6.13
C ALA A 62 13.51 11.96 -7.25
N THR A 63 12.71 11.85 -8.31
CA THR A 63 12.70 12.76 -9.46
C THR A 63 11.44 13.63 -9.51
N SER A 64 10.84 13.92 -8.35
CA SER A 64 9.61 14.71 -8.29
C SER A 64 9.78 16.05 -9.04
N PRO A 65 8.78 16.48 -9.84
CA PRO A 65 8.82 17.76 -10.52
C PRO A 65 9.17 18.92 -9.59
N GLU A 66 9.93 19.89 -10.10
CA GLU A 66 10.36 21.07 -9.33
C GLU A 66 11.15 20.77 -8.04
N ALA A 67 11.77 19.60 -7.95
CA ALA A 67 12.37 19.08 -6.73
C ALA A 67 11.37 19.09 -5.55
N GLY A 68 10.12 18.74 -5.87
CA GLY A 68 9.02 18.70 -4.92
C GLY A 68 9.05 17.49 -4.01
N ASP A 69 8.07 17.46 -3.12
CA ASP A 69 7.92 16.50 -2.04
C ASP A 69 6.72 15.55 -2.25
N TYR A 70 5.95 15.75 -3.32
CA TYR A 70 4.79 14.97 -3.74
C TYR A 70 4.98 14.44 -5.15
N LEU A 71 4.13 13.53 -5.61
CA LEU A 71 4.31 12.86 -6.91
C LEU A 71 4.30 13.83 -8.10
N CYS A 72 3.54 14.92 -8.00
CA CYS A 72 3.39 15.92 -9.06
C CYS A 72 4.04 17.27 -8.75
N GLY A 73 4.89 17.34 -7.71
CA GLY A 73 5.68 18.52 -7.39
C GLY A 73 5.54 18.95 -5.94
N LYS A 74 5.40 20.25 -5.68
CA LYS A 74 5.48 20.83 -4.32
C LYS A 74 4.19 20.73 -3.51
N HIS A 75 3.07 20.42 -4.16
CA HIS A 75 1.76 20.41 -3.52
C HIS A 75 1.05 19.09 -3.75
N VAL A 76 0.23 18.72 -2.78
CA VAL A 76 -0.67 17.55 -2.87
C VAL A 76 -1.60 17.72 -4.05
N THR A 77 -1.78 16.64 -4.80
CA THR A 77 -2.70 16.53 -5.92
C THR A 77 -3.62 15.33 -5.76
N ALA A 78 -4.59 15.18 -6.67
CA ALA A 78 -5.43 13.99 -6.73
C ALA A 78 -4.62 12.68 -6.91
N ALA A 79 -3.44 12.74 -7.54
CA ALA A 79 -2.58 11.57 -7.67
C ALA A 79 -2.11 11.07 -6.30
N ASP A 80 -1.73 12.00 -5.41
CA ASP A 80 -1.25 11.68 -4.08
C ASP A 80 -2.36 11.10 -3.20
N ILE A 81 -3.57 11.67 -3.29
CA ILE A 81 -4.76 11.17 -2.60
C ILE A 81 -5.08 9.73 -3.05
N MET A 82 -5.08 9.45 -4.36
CA MET A 82 -5.37 8.11 -4.88
C MET A 82 -4.29 7.09 -4.49
N LEU A 83 -3.02 7.50 -4.40
CA LEU A 83 -1.90 6.62 -4.04
C LEU A 83 -1.75 6.41 -2.54
N SER A 84 -2.29 7.30 -1.69
CA SER A 84 -2.22 7.18 -0.23
C SER A 84 -2.72 5.82 0.25
N PHE A 85 -3.94 5.44 -0.15
CA PHE A 85 -4.58 4.20 0.30
C PHE A 85 -3.80 2.92 -0.04
N PRO A 86 -3.43 2.63 -1.30
CA PRO A 86 -2.69 1.40 -1.61
C PRO A 86 -1.28 1.39 -1.00
N LEU A 87 -0.69 2.54 -0.70
CA LEU A 87 0.60 2.62 -0.01
C LEU A 87 0.47 2.35 1.50
N GLU A 88 -0.53 2.91 2.17
CA GLU A 88 -0.86 2.59 3.57
C GLU A 88 -1.22 1.10 3.74
N ALA A 89 -2.03 0.55 2.84
CA ALA A 89 -2.32 -0.88 2.82
C ALA A 89 -1.05 -1.72 2.56
N GLY A 90 -0.12 -1.19 1.77
CA GLY A 90 1.11 -1.86 1.41
C GLY A 90 2.10 -2.01 2.56
N GLU A 91 2.17 -1.02 3.45
CA GLU A 91 3.00 -1.03 4.66
C GLU A 91 2.74 -2.29 5.50
N THR A 92 1.47 -2.67 5.60
CA THR A 92 1.03 -3.73 6.52
C THR A 92 0.81 -5.08 5.86
N ARG A 93 0.60 -5.13 4.53
CA ARG A 93 0.21 -6.36 3.82
C ARG A 93 1.24 -6.88 2.82
N SER A 94 1.87 -6.00 2.03
CA SER A 94 2.70 -6.40 0.89
C SER A 94 4.18 -6.10 1.04
N GLY A 95 4.59 -5.51 2.16
CA GLY A 95 5.93 -5.63 2.69
C GLY A 95 6.94 -4.74 1.96
N PHE A 96 7.04 -3.52 2.45
CA PHE A 96 8.23 -2.70 2.32
C PHE A 96 8.62 -2.16 3.69
N THR A 97 9.91 -2.02 3.94
CA THR A 97 10.41 -1.37 5.15
C THR A 97 10.89 0.03 4.85
N GLN A 98 10.91 0.90 5.86
CA GLN A 98 11.53 2.23 5.76
C GLN A 98 12.97 2.15 5.23
N SER A 99 13.74 1.13 5.62
CA SER A 99 15.11 0.93 5.14
C SER A 99 15.20 0.56 3.66
N GLN A 100 14.17 -0.07 3.09
CA GLN A 100 14.13 -0.44 1.68
C GLN A 100 13.65 0.71 0.78
N TYR A 101 12.67 1.49 1.26
CA TYR A 101 12.04 2.57 0.48
C TYR A 101 11.82 3.82 1.36
N PRO A 102 12.90 4.53 1.71
CA PRO A 102 12.84 5.65 2.65
C PRO A 102 12.01 6.83 2.11
N ARG A 103 11.96 7.06 0.79
CA ARG A 103 11.17 8.17 0.24
C ARG A 103 9.69 7.86 0.25
N ILE A 104 9.29 6.65 -0.12
CA ILE A 104 7.89 6.22 0.02
C ILE A 104 7.45 6.36 1.47
N TRP A 105 8.28 5.91 2.42
CA TRP A 105 7.99 6.04 3.84
C TRP A 105 7.78 7.50 4.28
N ALA A 106 8.76 8.37 3.99
CA ALA A 106 8.68 9.79 4.32
C ALA A 106 7.51 10.50 3.61
N TYR A 107 7.17 10.07 2.40
CA TYR A 107 6.04 10.57 1.65
C TYR A 107 4.71 10.22 2.32
N ILE A 108 4.52 8.99 2.81
CA ILE A 108 3.31 8.60 3.56
C ILE A 108 3.19 9.41 4.85
N GLU A 109 4.27 9.52 5.63
CA GLU A 109 4.30 10.33 6.87
C GLU A 109 3.92 11.78 6.58
N ARG A 110 4.46 12.37 5.51
CA ARG A 110 4.14 13.74 5.08
C ARG A 110 2.67 13.92 4.68
N LEU A 111 2.06 12.90 4.07
CA LEU A 111 0.62 12.94 3.77
C LEU A 111 -0.20 12.95 5.07
N HIS A 112 0.19 12.19 6.08
CA HIS A 112 -0.48 12.18 7.40
C HIS A 112 -0.33 13.49 8.16
N GLU A 113 0.78 14.20 7.94
CA GLU A 113 1.02 15.51 8.54
C GLU A 113 0.12 16.62 8.00
N GLN A 114 -0.52 16.43 6.84
CA GLN A 114 -1.41 17.42 6.24
C GLN A 114 -2.60 17.72 7.16
N ASP A 115 -2.90 19.02 7.34
CA ASP A 115 -4.05 19.44 8.14
C ASP A 115 -5.37 18.89 7.58
N ALA A 116 -5.48 18.74 6.26
CA ALA A 116 -6.64 18.13 5.63
C ALA A 116 -6.81 16.65 6.02
N TYR A 117 -5.71 15.89 6.07
CA TYR A 117 -5.71 14.49 6.52
C TYR A 117 -6.12 14.40 7.98
N LYS A 118 -5.50 15.21 8.86
CA LYS A 118 -5.82 15.26 10.29
C LYS A 118 -7.30 15.58 10.55
N ARG A 119 -7.88 16.53 9.80
CA ARG A 119 -9.32 16.83 9.88
C ARG A 119 -10.18 15.66 9.44
N ALA A 120 -9.80 14.95 8.38
CA ALA A 120 -10.52 13.76 7.92
C ALA A 120 -10.48 12.65 8.97
N VAL A 121 -9.30 12.37 9.55
CA VAL A 121 -9.14 11.41 10.66
C VAL A 121 -9.97 11.80 11.88
N ALA A 122 -9.92 13.08 12.30
CA ALA A 122 -10.72 13.55 13.42
C ALA A 122 -12.22 13.33 13.18
N LYS A 123 -12.69 13.52 11.94
CA LYS A 123 -14.08 13.26 11.59
C LYS A 123 -14.44 11.78 11.64
N ILE A 124 -13.54 10.89 11.21
CA ILE A 124 -13.75 9.45 11.33
C ILE A 124 -13.85 9.06 12.81
N VAL A 125 -12.94 9.54 13.66
CA VAL A 125 -12.96 9.26 15.10
C VAL A 125 -14.23 9.79 15.77
N GLU A 126 -14.73 10.96 15.38
CA GLU A 126 -16.00 11.50 15.89
C GLU A 126 -17.19 10.57 15.60
N ILE A 127 -17.20 9.92 14.43
CA ILE A 127 -18.31 9.08 13.97
C ILE A 127 -18.16 7.62 14.48
N GLU A 128 -16.97 7.04 14.33
CA GLU A 128 -16.70 5.61 14.51
C GLU A 128 -15.98 5.29 15.84
N GLY A 129 -15.53 6.31 16.58
CA GLY A 129 -14.84 6.17 17.87
C GLY A 129 -13.35 5.82 17.78
N GLU A 130 -12.88 5.29 16.66
CA GLU A 130 -11.46 5.01 16.40
C GLU A 130 -11.09 5.20 14.93
N PHE A 131 -9.80 5.37 14.65
CA PHE A 131 -9.24 5.36 13.30
C PHE A 131 -8.04 4.42 13.25
N LYS A 132 -8.02 3.53 12.26
CA LYS A 132 -6.89 2.67 11.93
C LYS A 132 -6.63 2.81 10.43
N THR A 133 -5.39 3.08 10.06
CA THR A 133 -4.94 3.08 8.66
C THR A 133 -4.96 1.68 8.05
N THR A 134 -5.06 0.65 8.89
CA THR A 134 -5.20 -0.75 8.50
C THR A 134 -6.63 -1.24 8.65
N LEU A 135 -7.18 -1.74 7.53
CA LEU A 135 -8.34 -2.63 7.50
C LEU A 135 -7.95 -4.04 7.98
#